data_AF-D2DJU5-F1
#
_entry.id   AF-D2DJU5-F1
#
_cell.length_a   1.000
_cell.length_b   1.000
_cell.length_c   1.000
_cell.angle_alpha   90.00
_cell.angle_beta   90.00
_cell.angle_gamma   90.00
#
_symmetry.space_group_name_H-M   'P 1'
#
loop_
_entity.id
_entity.type
_entity.pdbx_description
1 polymer ?
#
loop_
_entity_poly.entity_id
_entity_poly.type
_entity_poly.pdbx_seq_one_letter_code
_entity_poly.pdbx_strand_id
1 'polypeptide(L)'
;MAEINKILKELWRNTYNGEDIDYIEICSDEESSGASTKRRTYNYRVVMVKRHNGARLDMRGRCSAGQKVLACLLIRLALAEVFCLHCGVLALDEPTTNLDEENIASLAHSLV
;
A
#
# COMPACT_ATOMS: atom_id res chain seq x y z
N MET A 1 2.69 -1.58 -12.46
CA MET A 1 1.76 -1.23 -11.36
C MET A 1 0.78 -2.36 -11.03
N ALA A 2 0.20 -3.05 -12.02
CA ALA A 2 -0.81 -4.10 -11.79
C ALA A 2 -0.37 -5.18 -10.80
N GLU A 3 0.85 -5.70 -10.94
CA GLU A 3 1.40 -6.76 -10.07
C GLU A 3 1.57 -6.30 -8.61
N ILE A 4 2.19 -5.12 -8.41
CA ILE A 4 2.32 -4.51 -7.08
C ILE A 4 0.94 -4.34 -6.42
N ASN A 5 -0.05 -3.83 -7.16
CA ASN A 5 -1.40 -3.66 -6.65
C ASN A 5 -2.13 -4.98 -6.38
N LYS A 6 -1.77 -6.07 -7.06
CA LYS A 6 -2.32 -7.40 -6.76
C LYS A 6 -1.86 -7.85 -5.38
N ILE A 7 -0.54 -7.84 -5.15
CA ILE A 7 0.08 -8.23 -3.87
C ILE A 7 -0.40 -7.32 -2.75
N LEU A 8 -0.40 -6.00 -2.98
CA LEU A 8 -0.82 -5.02 -1.97
C LEU A 8 -2.27 -5.21 -1.51
N LYS A 9 -3.18 -5.59 -2.42
CA LYS A 9 -4.58 -5.88 -2.07
C LYS A 9 -4.70 -7.11 -1.19
N GLU A 10 -3.91 -8.14 -1.48
CA GLU A 10 -3.86 -9.37 -0.69
C GLU A 10 -3.29 -9.11 0.70
N LEU A 11 -2.11 -8.49 0.77
CA LEU A 11 -1.49 -8.09 2.04
C LEU A 11 -2.44 -7.24 2.90
N TRP A 12 -3.07 -6.21 2.32
CA TRP A 12 -3.97 -5.36 3.08
C TRP A 12 -5.15 -6.13 3.67
N ARG A 13 -5.80 -6.98 2.88
CA ARG A 13 -6.97 -7.75 3.33
C ARG A 13 -6.62 -8.79 4.39
N ASN A 14 -5.40 -9.32 4.36
CA ASN A 14 -4.93 -10.30 5.34
C ASN A 14 -4.46 -9.64 6.64
N THR A 15 -3.97 -8.39 6.57
CA THR A 15 -3.36 -7.73 7.72
C THR A 15 -4.27 -6.71 8.42
N TYR A 16 -5.03 -5.92 7.67
CA TYR A 16 -5.85 -4.84 8.25
C TYR A 16 -7.19 -5.37 8.76
N ASN A 17 -7.41 -5.28 10.06
CA ASN A 17 -8.65 -5.78 10.70
C ASN A 17 -9.81 -4.77 10.70
N GLY A 18 -9.60 -3.53 10.23
CA GLY A 18 -10.64 -2.51 10.24
C GLY A 18 -11.71 -2.73 9.15
N GLU A 19 -12.96 -2.40 9.47
CA GLU A 19 -14.09 -2.55 8.55
C GLU A 19 -14.26 -1.36 7.58
N ASP A 20 -13.51 -0.27 7.76
CA ASP A 20 -13.72 0.95 6.99
C ASP A 20 -13.05 0.93 5.60
N ILE A 21 -11.96 0.18 5.42
CA ILE A 21 -11.19 0.08 4.17
C ILE A 21 -11.15 -1.39 3.71
N ASP A 22 -11.57 -1.65 2.47
CA ASP A 22 -11.48 -2.99 1.85
C ASP A 22 -10.04 -3.28 1.39
N TYR A 23 -9.46 -2.37 0.61
CA TYR A 23 -8.06 -2.46 0.19
C TYR A 23 -7.48 -1.08 -0.15
N ILE A 24 -6.16 -1.05 -0.31
CA ILE A 24 -5.44 0.10 -0.83
C ILE A 24 -4.77 -0.25 -2.17
N GLU A 25 -4.51 0.76 -2.98
CA GLU A 25 -3.83 0.61 -4.25
C GLU A 25 -3.04 1.88 -4.60
N ILE A 26 -2.01 1.72 -5.42
CA ILE A 26 -1.23 2.81 -5.96
C ILE A 26 -1.72 3.10 -7.37
N CYS A 27 -2.21 4.31 -7.58
CA CYS A 27 -2.56 4.83 -8.90
C CYS A 27 -1.35 5.55 -9.50
N SER A 28 -1.13 5.33 -10.80
CA SER A 28 -0.09 5.98 -11.60
C SER A 28 -0.74 6.61 -12.83
N ASP A 29 -0.85 7.93 -12.84
CA ASP A 29 -1.46 8.69 -13.93
C ASP A 29 -0.34 9.31 -14.79
N GLU A 30 -0.30 9.03 -16.09
CA GLU A 30 0.68 9.61 -17.01
C GLU A 30 0.25 11.03 -17.39
N GLU A 31 1.12 12.00 -17.18
CA GLU A 31 0.87 13.38 -17.58
C GLU A 31 1.19 13.53 -19.08
N SER A 32 0.17 13.85 -19.88
CA SER A 32 0.32 14.11 -21.31
C SER A 32 1.09 15.42 -21.52
N SER A 33 2.41 15.32 -21.55
CA SER A 33 3.31 16.43 -21.87
C SER A 33 3.31 16.61 -23.39
N GLY A 34 3.07 17.84 -23.85
CA GLY A 34 3.09 18.20 -25.28
C GLY A 34 4.38 17.73 -25.97
N ALA A 35 4.28 17.51 -27.28
CA ALA A 35 5.16 16.72 -28.16
C ALA A 35 6.70 17.01 -28.19
N SER A 36 7.28 17.73 -27.23
CA SER A 36 8.67 18.18 -27.26
C SER A 36 9.61 17.55 -26.21
N THR A 37 9.12 16.77 -25.24
CA THR A 37 9.97 16.19 -24.17
C THR A 37 9.98 14.66 -24.19
N LYS A 38 11.14 14.03 -24.42
CA LYS A 38 11.32 12.56 -24.46
C LYS A 38 11.08 11.83 -23.12
N ARG A 39 10.87 12.57 -22.01
CA ARG A 39 10.72 12.02 -20.67
C ARG A 39 9.25 11.98 -20.28
N ARG A 40 8.73 10.78 -19.98
CA ARG A 40 7.38 10.60 -19.43
C ARG A 40 7.34 11.02 -17.97
N THR A 41 6.28 11.71 -17.59
CA THR A 41 6.01 12.13 -16.21
C THR A 41 4.83 11.33 -15.67
N TYR A 42 5.00 10.74 -14.48
CA TYR A 42 3.96 9.96 -13.81
C TYR A 42 3.63 10.60 -12.46
N ASN A 43 2.34 10.80 -12.21
CA ASN A 43 1.81 11.21 -10.93
C ASN A 43 1.35 9.97 -10.15
N TYR A 44 1.86 9.80 -8.93
CA TYR A 44 1.53 8.65 -8.08
C TYR A 44 0.72 9.09 -6.87
N ARG A 45 -0.31 8.30 -6.54
CA ARG A 45 -1.12 8.49 -5.32
C ARG A 45 -1.55 7.16 -4.75
N VAL A 46 -1.64 7.10 -3.43
CA VAL A 46 -2.19 5.94 -2.72
C VAL A 46 -3.67 6.19 -2.46
N VAL A 47 -4.50 5.26 -2.91
CA VAL A 47 -5.95 5.30 -2.83
C VAL A 47 -6.42 4.19 -1.92
N MET A 48 -7.36 4.50 -1.03
CA MET A 48 -8.13 3.50 -0.29
C MET A 48 -9.49 3.30 -0.94
N VAL A 49 -9.97 2.07 -0.91
CA VAL A 49 -11.33 1.71 -1.34
C VAL A 49 -12.16 1.39 -0.11
N LYS A 50 -13.24 2.14 0.09
CA LYS A 50 -14.13 1.97 1.24
C LYS A 50 -14.97 0.70 1.10
N ARG A 51 -15.03 -0.11 2.16
CA ARG A 51 -15.72 -1.40 2.16
C ARG A 51 -17.24 -1.28 1.95
N HIS A 52 -17.85 -0.25 2.54
CA HIS A 52 -19.31 -0.09 2.56
C HIS A 52 -19.93 0.33 1.22
N ASN A 53 -19.22 1.09 0.39
CA ASN A 53 -19.76 1.65 -0.86
C ASN A 53 -18.82 1.58 -2.06
N GLY A 54 -17.62 1.00 -1.90
CA GLY A 54 -16.61 0.95 -2.95
C GLY A 54 -16.01 2.31 -3.32
N ALA A 55 -16.25 3.36 -2.53
CA ALA A 55 -15.75 4.70 -2.82
C ALA A 55 -14.21 4.72 -2.78
N ARG A 56 -13.61 5.31 -3.82
CA ARG A 56 -12.16 5.46 -3.97
C ARG A 56 -11.75 6.83 -3.46
N LEU A 57 -10.87 6.87 -2.47
CA LEU A 57 -10.44 8.10 -1.80
C LEU A 57 -8.92 8.13 -1.70
N ASP A 58 -8.31 9.29 -1.95
CA ASP A 58 -6.89 9.47 -1.67
C ASP A 58 -6.62 9.33 -0.17
N MET A 59 -5.60 8.55 0.19
CA MET A 59 -5.22 8.38 1.60
C MET A 59 -4.57 9.63 2.19
N ARG A 60 -3.96 10.49 1.35
CA ARG A 60 -3.26 11.68 1.80
C ARG A 60 -4.19 12.61 2.58
N GLY A 61 -3.89 12.79 3.86
CA GLY A 61 -4.70 13.61 4.77
C GLY A 61 -6.02 12.97 5.24
N ARG A 62 -6.26 11.69 4.92
CA ARG A 62 -7.54 10.99 5.21
C ARG A 62 -7.38 9.65 5.93
N CYS A 63 -6.15 9.29 6.30
CA CYS A 63 -5.85 8.07 7.05
C CYS A 63 -5.31 8.37 8.45
N SER A 64 -5.59 7.45 9.38
CA SER A 64 -5.08 7.48 10.76
C SER A 64 -3.56 7.23 10.81
N ALA A 65 -2.94 7.44 11.97
CA ALA A 65 -1.52 7.15 12.16
C ALA A 65 -1.21 5.65 11.91
N GLY A 66 -1.99 4.74 12.49
CA GLY A 66 -1.82 3.30 12.29
C GLY A 66 -2.04 2.87 10.84
N GLN A 67 -3.07 3.40 10.17
CA GLN A 67 -3.31 3.15 8.73
C GLN A 67 -2.13 3.61 7.86
N LYS A 68 -1.49 4.73 8.20
CA LYS A 68 -0.29 5.21 7.50
C LYS A 68 0.87 4.24 7.69
N VAL A 69 1.15 3.84 8.93
CA VAL A 69 2.25 2.92 9.24
C VAL A 69 2.05 1.60 8.51
N LEU A 70 0.86 1.00 8.63
CA LEU A 70 0.54 -0.25 7.97
C LEU A 70 0.64 -0.14 6.44
N ALA A 71 0.04 0.89 5.84
CA ALA A 71 0.13 1.10 4.39
C ALA A 71 1.58 1.23 3.92
N CYS A 72 2.42 1.98 4.64
CA CYS A 72 3.84 2.13 4.31
C CYS A 72 4.59 0.78 4.35
N LEU A 73 4.33 -0.06 5.36
CA LEU A 73 4.96 -1.37 5.48
C LEU A 73 4.55 -2.29 4.33
N LEU A 74 3.24 -2.41 4.08
CA LEU A 74 2.72 -3.31 3.04
C LEU A 74 3.12 -2.88 1.63
N ILE A 75 3.22 -1.57 1.37
CA ILE A 75 3.75 -1.06 0.10
C ILE A 75 5.21 -1.46 -0.09
N ARG A 76 6.04 -1.39 0.96
CA ARG A 76 7.46 -1.79 0.90
C ARG A 76 7.61 -3.28 0.64
N LEU A 77 6.78 -4.11 1.29
CA LEU A 77 6.73 -5.56 1.04
C LEU A 77 6.37 -5.86 -0.41
N ALA A 78 5.27 -5.27 -0.92
CA ALA A 78 4.83 -5.49 -2.29
C ALA A 78 5.85 -5.00 -3.34
N LEU A 79 6.55 -3.90 -3.07
CA LEU A 79 7.62 -3.42 -3.94
C LEU A 79 8.84 -4.35 -3.91
N ALA A 80 9.25 -4.83 -2.74
CA ALA A 80 10.36 -5.75 -2.60
C ALA A 80 10.07 -7.07 -3.32
N GLU A 81 8.87 -7.61 -3.19
CA GLU A 81 8.48 -8.85 -3.84
C GLU A 81 8.53 -8.75 -5.38
N VAL A 82 8.08 -7.62 -5.95
CA VAL A 82 8.08 -7.43 -7.41
C VAL A 82 9.46 -7.06 -7.97
N PHE A 83 10.22 -6.21 -7.28
CA PHE A 83 11.46 -5.65 -7.83
C PHE A 83 12.74 -6.37 -7.39
N CYS A 84 12.75 -7.04 -6.23
CA CYS A 84 13.94 -7.70 -5.70
C CYS A 84 13.99 -9.18 -6.11
N LEU A 85 14.10 -9.43 -7.42
CA LEU A 85 14.32 -10.77 -7.96
C LEU A 85 15.61 -11.36 -7.33
N HIS A 86 15.49 -12.52 -6.67
CA HIS A 86 16.57 -13.30 -6.05
C HIS A 86 17.18 -12.79 -4.72
N CYS A 87 16.64 -11.72 -4.11
CA CYS A 87 17.07 -11.30 -2.77
C CYS A 87 15.92 -10.67 -1.98
N GLY A 88 15.14 -11.49 -1.27
CA GLY A 88 13.99 -11.06 -0.45
C GLY A 88 14.39 -10.63 0.97
N VAL A 89 15.41 -9.78 1.12
CA VAL A 89 15.81 -9.26 2.43
C VAL A 89 15.15 -7.90 2.67
N LEU A 90 14.33 -7.82 3.71
CA LEU A 90 13.72 -6.58 4.16
C LEU A 90 13.91 -6.42 5.67
N ALA A 91 14.50 -5.30 6.08
CA ALA A 91 14.58 -4.91 7.49
C ALA A 91 13.42 -3.97 7.83
N LEU A 92 12.71 -4.28 8.91
CA LEU A 92 11.62 -3.49 9.45
C LEU A 92 12.00 -3.05 10.87
N ASP A 93 12.25 -1.75 11.05
CA ASP A 93 12.54 -1.15 12.35
C ASP A 93 11.23 -0.62 12.97
N GLU A 94 10.95 -1.04 14.20
CA GLU A 94 9.70 -0.78 14.94
C GLU A 94 8.40 -0.87 14.10
N PRO A 95 8.11 -2.01 13.43
CA PRO A 95 6.98 -2.15 12.51
C PRO A 95 5.60 -2.01 13.18
N THR A 96 5.54 -2.10 14.51
CA THR A 96 4.28 -2.03 15.28
C THR A 96 3.92 -0.61 15.74
N THR A 97 4.70 0.40 15.36
CA THR A 97 4.49 1.79 15.78
C THR A 97 3.06 2.25 15.44
N ASN A 98 2.32 2.74 16.44
CA ASN A 98 0.92 3.21 16.32
C ASN A 98 -0.09 2.14 15.83
N LEU A 99 0.23 0.85 15.91
CA LEU A 99 -0.73 -0.24 15.65
C LEU A 99 -1.37 -0.70 16.95
N ASP A 100 -2.63 -1.12 16.88
CA ASP A 100 -3.33 -1.82 17.97
C ASP A 100 -2.97 -3.31 18.00
N GLU A 101 -3.33 -4.00 19.08
CA GLU A 101 -2.97 -5.41 19.30
C GLU A 101 -3.46 -6.33 18.17
N GLU A 102 -4.65 -6.08 17.62
CA GLU A 102 -5.22 -6.86 16.53
C GLU A 102 -4.41 -6.71 15.25
N ASN A 103 -4.09 -5.49 14.84
CA ASN A 103 -3.27 -5.26 13.64
C ASN A 103 -1.82 -5.71 13.83
N ILE A 104 -1.28 -5.68 15.06
CA ILE A 104 0.03 -6.26 15.37
C ILE A 104 0.00 -7.78 15.16
N ALA A 105 -1.01 -8.47 15.70
CA ALA A 105 -1.15 -9.91 15.57
C ALA A 105 -1.33 -10.33 14.10
N SER A 106 -2.20 -9.65 13.35
CA SER A 106 -2.41 -9.94 11.93
C SER A 106 -1.17 -9.62 11.09
N LEU A 107 -0.39 -8.59 11.43
CA LEU A 107 0.88 -8.29 10.75
C LEU A 107 1.90 -9.40 10.99
N ALA A 108 2.04 -9.85 12.24
CA ALA A 108 2.93 -10.94 12.57
C ALA A 108 2.54 -12.23 11.84
N HIS A 109 1.24 -12.54 11.73
CA HIS A 109 0.77 -13.71 11.00
C HIS A 109 0.99 -13.59 9.49
N SER A 110 0.88 -12.40 8.91
CA SER A 110 1.08 -12.16 7.48
C SER A 110 2.54 -12.24 7.04
N LEU A 111 3.50 -12.18 7.99
CA LEU A 111 4.94 -12.21 7.73
C LEU A 111 5.58 -13.61 7.84
N VAL A 112 4.82 -14.64 8.22
CA VAL A 112 5.27 -16.03 8.47
C VAL A 112 4.61 -16.97 7.47
#